data_AF-A0A1R1C0P8-F1
#
_entry.id   AF-A0A1R1C0P8-F1
#
_cell.length_a   1.000
_cell.length_b   1.000
_cell.length_c   1.000
_cell.angle_alpha   90.00
_cell.angle_beta   90.00
_cell.angle_gamma   90.00
#
_symmetry.space_group_name_H-M   'P 1'
#
loop_
_entity.id
_entity.type
_entity.pdbx_description
1 polymer ?
#
loop_
_entity_poly.entity_id
_entity_poly.type
_entity_poly.pdbx_seq_one_letter_code
_entity_poly.pdbx_strand_id
1 'polypeptide(L)'
;MSNALQFLQSTRQQLRDWSWFKRSLLGFTILTFMVSSFMFLTPVGTEMRIWMANTVIITQHRDWAWIFVGTEQRDSMLQKMRQFIEENAEEKQQFNMVTVQSTSAITRKNRTIDELIKVEDVSGTFWKGKRMYVYDPKSIRLMTPAKPGEGEKISSMVKRTGAVAGVNAGGFDDPEGLGNGFAAIGAVISGGEVIYTDQDSSVAQHIVGFTKEGTLVVGKYNMFELQEMGISEAASFYPRVIANGKPLPINDISRAPRTGVGQKADGTVIFIVADGRSTQSVGATLKEIQELFLADDVVNAGFLDGGASSELVVNGELVTKPSSRYGERRLPSAFLVYDHPEDAVANRVWDGLSSINAGGAFDHPDFLREQAELKAKAKNNPAPVTTPTPAKTTDTEQTKTPAANTGTNKPSGTNESTKPNTQSDATKPPQGTDNSKTTPPATNHGTKDTGKDTTTHPNTQQGGNGNPVTTDPVKPGETTPAGAGASGGTTNPTTNNPSSTTGGSNQQGQGTGSTSVPNTPPPAGSDAYKNAPAANDASKNTPASSSDASTKNTPATGDATTKPNTPVTTPPASPTAPSGGSTTGASTETTTVPVK
;
A
#
# COMPACT_ATOMS: atom_id res chain seq x y z
N MET A 1 30.00 -56.43 -6.70
CA MET A 1 29.52 -55.83 -7.98
C MET A 1 28.30 -56.55 -8.56
N SER A 2 28.36 -57.86 -8.87
CA SER A 2 27.27 -58.59 -9.58
C SER A 2 25.82 -58.23 -9.15
N ASN A 3 25.51 -58.36 -7.86
CA ASN A 3 24.14 -58.16 -7.34
C ASN A 3 23.61 -56.73 -7.59
N ALA A 4 24.48 -55.72 -7.58
CA ALA A 4 24.10 -54.33 -7.85
C ALA A 4 23.77 -54.12 -9.34
N LEU A 5 24.49 -54.80 -10.24
CA LEU A 5 24.20 -54.75 -11.68
C LEU A 5 22.88 -55.46 -12.01
N GLN A 6 22.62 -56.61 -11.40
CA GLN A 6 21.32 -57.30 -11.54
C GLN A 6 20.16 -56.46 -11.01
N PHE A 7 20.32 -55.82 -9.84
CA PHE A 7 19.32 -54.90 -9.27
C PHE A 7 19.03 -53.71 -10.19
N LEU A 8 20.08 -53.06 -10.72
CA LEU A 8 19.91 -51.95 -11.67
C LEU A 8 19.23 -52.39 -12.97
N GLN A 9 19.52 -53.59 -13.47
CA GLN A 9 18.86 -54.15 -14.66
C GLN A 9 17.38 -54.46 -14.41
N SER A 10 17.03 -55.12 -13.31
CA SER A 10 15.64 -55.44 -12.99
C SER A 10 14.80 -54.19 -12.72
N THR A 11 15.32 -53.22 -11.95
CA THR A 11 14.66 -51.91 -11.75
C THR A 11 14.46 -51.16 -13.06
N ARG A 12 15.47 -51.11 -13.95
CA ARG A 12 15.36 -50.45 -15.26
C ARG A 12 14.31 -51.10 -16.16
N GLN A 13 14.19 -52.43 -16.13
CA GLN A 13 13.17 -53.14 -16.88
C GLN A 13 11.77 -52.90 -16.29
N GLN A 14 11.61 -53.02 -14.97
CA GLN A 14 10.34 -52.76 -14.28
C GLN A 14 9.81 -51.33 -14.54
N LEU A 15 10.68 -50.31 -14.54
CA LEU A 15 10.34 -48.94 -14.91
C LEU A 15 10.00 -48.77 -16.41
N ARG A 16 10.57 -49.60 -17.29
CA ARG A 16 10.24 -49.64 -18.72
C ARG A 16 8.91 -50.33 -19.00
N ASP A 17 8.41 -51.12 -18.06
CA ASP A 17 7.15 -51.86 -18.17
C ASP A 17 5.99 -51.12 -17.45
N TRP A 18 6.28 -50.01 -16.74
CA TRP A 18 5.25 -49.10 -16.18
C TRP A 18 4.46 -48.35 -17.26
N SER A 19 3.17 -48.09 -17.00
CA SER A 19 2.35 -47.22 -17.86
C SER A 19 2.90 -45.79 -17.92
N TRP A 20 2.57 -45.06 -19.00
CA TRP A 20 3.03 -43.68 -19.19
C TRP A 20 2.74 -42.79 -17.98
N PHE A 21 1.51 -42.86 -17.45
CA PHE A 21 1.07 -42.13 -16.26
C PHE A 21 1.97 -42.39 -15.02
N LYS A 22 2.34 -43.65 -14.75
CA LYS A 22 3.24 -43.99 -13.63
C LYS A 22 4.64 -43.39 -13.81
N ARG A 23 5.16 -43.34 -15.04
CA ARG A 23 6.45 -42.71 -15.35
C ARG A 23 6.38 -41.18 -15.27
N SER A 24 5.29 -40.58 -15.76
CA SER A 24 5.04 -39.14 -15.62
C SER A 24 4.92 -38.73 -14.16
N LEU A 25 4.21 -39.50 -13.33
CA LEU A 25 4.09 -39.27 -11.90
C LEU A 25 5.46 -39.37 -11.19
N LEU A 26 6.25 -40.42 -11.48
CA LEU A 26 7.60 -40.55 -10.93
C LEU A 26 8.52 -39.39 -11.36
N GLY A 27 8.46 -38.99 -12.63
CA GLY A 27 9.21 -37.86 -13.16
C GLY A 27 8.83 -36.54 -12.47
N PHE A 28 7.53 -36.34 -12.22
CA PHE A 28 7.03 -35.20 -11.44
C PHE A 28 7.53 -35.26 -9.99
N THR A 29 7.41 -36.40 -9.29
CA THR A 29 7.91 -36.58 -7.92
C THR A 29 9.41 -36.32 -7.81
N ILE A 30 10.22 -36.81 -8.75
CA ILE A 30 11.66 -36.55 -8.80
C ILE A 30 11.93 -35.06 -9.06
N LEU A 31 11.21 -34.42 -9.98
CA LEU A 31 11.34 -32.98 -10.24
C LEU A 31 10.97 -32.14 -9.00
N THR A 32 9.85 -32.43 -8.34
CA THR A 32 9.43 -31.77 -7.10
C THR A 32 10.46 -31.98 -5.99
N PHE A 33 11.02 -33.18 -5.83
CA PHE A 33 12.08 -33.45 -4.86
C PHE A 33 13.36 -32.68 -5.17
N MET A 34 13.78 -32.61 -6.44
CA MET A 34 14.96 -31.85 -6.87
C MET A 34 14.78 -30.34 -6.69
N VAL A 35 13.61 -29.79 -7.05
CA VAL A 35 13.29 -28.38 -6.86
C VAL A 35 13.20 -28.04 -5.37
N SER A 36 12.53 -28.86 -4.56
CA SER A 36 12.48 -28.66 -3.10
C SER A 36 13.88 -28.73 -2.48
N SER A 37 14.68 -29.74 -2.85
CA SER A 37 16.07 -29.86 -2.42
C SER A 37 16.91 -28.64 -2.79
N PHE A 38 16.76 -28.12 -4.01
CA PHE A 38 17.41 -26.87 -4.43
C PHE A 38 16.96 -25.68 -3.57
N MET A 39 15.65 -25.51 -3.38
CA MET A 39 15.05 -24.38 -2.65
C MET A 39 15.40 -24.35 -1.17
N PHE A 40 15.56 -25.51 -0.52
CA PHE A 40 15.81 -25.61 0.93
C PHE A 40 17.24 -25.96 1.33
N LEU A 41 18.04 -26.59 0.45
CA LEU A 41 19.41 -27.02 0.77
C LEU A 41 20.51 -26.16 0.11
N THR A 42 20.15 -25.16 -0.71
CA THR A 42 21.12 -24.24 -1.32
C THR A 42 20.96 -22.79 -0.81
N PRO A 43 22.04 -21.98 -0.80
CA PRO A 43 21.95 -20.55 -0.51
C PRO A 43 21.03 -19.81 -1.49
N VAL A 44 21.21 -20.03 -2.80
CA VAL A 44 20.41 -19.38 -3.87
C VAL A 44 18.92 -19.71 -3.73
N GLY A 45 18.58 -20.98 -3.46
CA GLY A 45 17.20 -21.38 -3.19
C GLY A 45 16.60 -20.69 -1.95
N THR A 46 17.43 -20.44 -0.93
CA THR A 46 17.01 -19.72 0.28
C THR A 46 16.84 -18.22 0.03
N GLU A 47 17.71 -17.60 -0.76
CA GLU A 47 17.55 -16.22 -1.23
C GLU A 47 16.26 -16.06 -2.05
N MET A 48 15.94 -17.00 -2.95
CA MET A 48 14.68 -17.02 -3.70
C MET A 48 13.46 -17.12 -2.78
N ARG A 49 13.50 -17.94 -1.72
CA ARG A 49 12.43 -18.02 -0.71
C ARG A 49 12.27 -16.72 0.07
N ILE A 50 13.38 -16.07 0.48
CA ILE A 50 13.36 -14.77 1.16
C ILE A 50 12.82 -13.67 0.24
N TRP A 51 13.17 -13.68 -1.05
CA TRP A 51 12.65 -12.73 -2.05
C TRP A 51 11.13 -12.88 -2.28
N MET A 52 10.62 -14.11 -2.34
CA MET A 52 9.17 -14.36 -2.39
C MET A 52 8.47 -13.91 -1.09
N ALA A 53 9.05 -14.18 0.07
CA ALA A 53 8.52 -13.72 1.36
C ALA A 53 8.49 -12.17 1.43
N ASN A 54 9.55 -11.48 1.00
CA ASN A 54 9.59 -10.01 0.88
C ASN A 54 8.49 -9.46 -0.02
N THR A 55 8.11 -10.18 -1.08
CA THR A 55 7.03 -9.76 -2.00
C THR A 55 5.64 -9.88 -1.35
N VAL A 56 5.45 -10.81 -0.40
CA VAL A 56 4.18 -11.03 0.31
C VAL A 56 4.07 -10.19 1.58
N ILE A 57 5.17 -9.95 2.31
CA ILE A 57 5.14 -9.31 3.63
C ILE A 57 4.69 -7.84 3.60
N ILE A 58 4.89 -7.15 2.48
CA ILE A 58 4.41 -5.78 2.23
C ILE A 58 2.93 -5.73 1.80
N THR A 59 2.22 -6.85 1.79
CA THR A 59 0.78 -6.91 1.46
C THR A 59 -0.08 -7.01 2.73
N GLN A 60 -1.40 -7.02 2.55
CA GLN A 60 -2.33 -7.34 3.64
C GLN A 60 -2.29 -8.85 3.99
N HIS A 61 -1.94 -9.72 3.03
CA HIS A 61 -1.76 -11.16 3.25
C HIS A 61 -0.35 -11.53 3.77
N ARG A 62 0.29 -10.61 4.51
CA ARG A 62 1.66 -10.70 5.03
C ARG A 62 1.97 -11.99 5.78
N ASP A 63 0.98 -12.58 6.45
CA ASP A 63 1.14 -13.86 7.13
C ASP A 63 1.57 -15.00 6.20
N TRP A 64 1.06 -15.05 4.97
CA TRP A 64 1.35 -16.11 3.99
C TRP A 64 2.83 -16.19 3.60
N ALA A 65 3.65 -15.19 3.94
CA ALA A 65 5.11 -15.27 3.82
C ALA A 65 5.70 -16.48 4.59
N TRP A 66 5.03 -17.01 5.62
CA TRP A 66 5.48 -18.21 6.35
C TRP A 66 5.64 -19.42 5.41
N ILE A 67 4.86 -19.50 4.33
CA ILE A 67 4.90 -20.61 3.36
C ILE A 67 6.29 -20.72 2.70
N PHE A 68 7.01 -19.61 2.54
CA PHE A 68 8.34 -19.59 1.92
C PHE A 68 9.48 -19.73 2.93
N VAL A 69 9.38 -19.08 4.10
CA VAL A 69 10.51 -18.92 5.03
C VAL A 69 10.31 -19.53 6.42
N GLY A 70 9.13 -20.06 6.73
CA GLY A 70 8.75 -20.48 8.09
C GLY A 70 8.21 -19.32 8.94
N THR A 71 7.62 -19.65 10.09
CA THR A 71 7.00 -18.66 10.99
C THR A 71 8.01 -17.71 11.60
N GLU A 72 9.06 -18.24 12.25
CA GLU A 72 10.11 -17.45 12.94
C GLU A 72 10.76 -16.39 12.03
N GLN A 73 11.14 -16.77 10.81
CA GLN A 73 11.73 -15.84 9.85
C GLN A 73 10.70 -14.81 9.35
N ARG A 74 9.44 -15.21 9.12
CA ARG A 74 8.33 -14.29 8.78
C ARG A 74 8.09 -13.29 9.92
N ASP A 75 8.13 -13.73 11.17
CA ASP A 75 7.96 -12.90 12.36
C ASP A 75 9.14 -11.94 12.55
N SER A 76 10.38 -12.40 12.33
CA SER A 76 11.58 -11.56 12.32
C SER A 76 11.56 -10.49 11.22
N MET A 77 11.07 -10.85 10.02
CA MET A 77 10.91 -9.90 8.91
C MET A 77 9.81 -8.86 9.23
N LEU A 78 8.71 -9.26 9.86
CA LEU A 78 7.67 -8.34 10.33
C LEU A 78 8.20 -7.38 11.41
N GLN A 79 9.05 -7.87 12.32
CA GLN A 79 9.70 -7.03 13.32
C GLN A 79 10.65 -6.01 12.67
N LYS A 80 11.51 -6.43 11.74
CA LYS A 80 12.43 -5.55 11.00
C LYS A 80 11.71 -4.49 10.17
N MET A 81 10.56 -4.84 9.58
CA MET A 81 9.71 -3.90 8.85
C MET A 81 9.13 -2.83 9.80
N ARG A 82 8.56 -3.24 10.95
CA ARG A 82 8.05 -2.30 11.97
C ARG A 82 9.17 -1.41 12.54
N GLN A 83 10.32 -1.99 12.84
CA GLN A 83 11.48 -1.26 13.36
C GLN A 83 11.92 -0.16 12.39
N PHE A 84 12.11 -0.47 11.10
CA PHE A 84 12.45 0.52 10.06
C PHE A 84 11.38 1.62 9.90
N ILE A 85 10.10 1.28 10.00
CA ILE A 85 8.99 2.25 9.95
C ILE A 85 9.07 3.23 11.14
N GLU A 86 9.34 2.73 12.35
CA GLU A 86 9.43 3.55 13.56
C GLU A 86 10.73 4.38 13.61
N GLU A 87 11.89 3.77 13.34
CA GLU A 87 13.20 4.46 13.30
C GLU A 87 13.21 5.62 12.28
N ASN A 88 12.62 5.42 11.10
CA ASN A 88 12.50 6.49 10.09
C ASN A 88 11.51 7.62 10.47
N ALA A 89 10.75 7.47 11.56
CA ALA A 89 9.88 8.52 12.09
C ALA A 89 10.49 9.31 13.26
N GLU A 90 11.65 8.91 13.81
CA GLU A 90 12.27 9.56 14.97
C GLU A 90 12.87 10.95 14.64
N GLU A 91 13.42 11.17 13.44
CA GLU A 91 14.03 12.46 13.09
C GLU A 91 12.96 13.56 12.93
N LYS A 92 12.87 14.48 13.90
CA LYS A 92 11.91 15.60 13.82
C LYS A 92 12.12 16.45 12.55
N GLN A 93 11.01 16.78 11.89
CA GLN A 93 11.02 17.54 10.64
C GLN A 93 11.31 19.03 10.87
N GLN A 94 12.16 19.61 10.04
CA GLN A 94 12.52 21.03 10.04
C GLN A 94 11.63 21.79 9.06
N PHE A 95 10.50 22.32 9.55
CA PHE A 95 9.50 23.02 8.75
C PHE A 95 10.06 24.24 8.00
N ASN A 96 11.07 24.91 8.56
CA ASN A 96 11.75 26.05 7.96
C ASN A 96 12.64 25.71 6.75
N MET A 97 12.77 24.43 6.36
CA MET A 97 13.43 24.03 5.10
C MET A 97 12.52 24.18 3.87
N VAL A 98 11.22 24.39 4.05
CA VAL A 98 10.26 24.63 2.95
C VAL A 98 9.84 26.09 2.97
N THR A 99 10.06 26.79 1.86
CA THR A 99 9.56 28.15 1.63
C THR A 99 8.49 28.11 0.54
N VAL A 100 7.26 27.75 0.91
CA VAL A 100 6.11 27.87 0.00
C VAL A 100 5.94 29.35 -0.36
N GLN A 101 6.07 29.70 -1.64
CA GLN A 101 5.85 31.09 -2.05
C GLN A 101 4.40 31.49 -1.80
N SER A 102 4.20 32.42 -0.87
CA SER A 102 2.88 32.97 -0.60
C SER A 102 2.45 33.81 -1.79
N THR A 103 1.55 33.28 -2.61
CA THR A 103 0.89 33.95 -3.72
C THR A 103 -0.04 35.04 -3.18
N SER A 104 0.55 36.18 -2.79
CA SER A 104 -0.14 37.35 -2.22
C SER A 104 -1.03 38.07 -3.24
N ALA A 105 -2.11 37.42 -3.66
CA ALA A 105 -3.17 37.95 -4.48
C ALA A 105 -4.52 37.55 -3.88
N ILE A 106 -5.29 38.53 -3.39
CA ILE A 106 -6.67 38.37 -2.90
C ILE A 106 -7.61 38.32 -4.13
N THR A 107 -7.25 37.48 -5.09
CA THR A 107 -7.86 37.43 -6.42
C THR A 107 -7.77 35.99 -6.91
N ARG A 108 -8.91 35.30 -6.84
CA ARG A 108 -9.11 33.95 -7.35
C ARG A 108 -8.67 33.90 -8.81
N LYS A 109 -7.51 33.30 -9.07
CA LYS A 109 -6.99 33.06 -10.42
C LYS A 109 -7.67 31.83 -10.98
N ASN A 110 -8.07 31.91 -12.25
CA ASN A 110 -8.45 30.73 -13.02
C ASN A 110 -7.18 30.19 -13.71
N ARG A 111 -6.47 29.27 -13.07
CA ARG A 111 -5.19 28.72 -13.57
C ARG A 111 -5.45 27.62 -14.60
N THR A 112 -4.56 27.54 -15.59
CA THR A 112 -4.50 26.39 -16.50
C THR A 112 -3.93 25.16 -15.78
N ILE A 113 -4.18 23.97 -16.33
CA ILE A 113 -3.64 22.71 -15.77
C ILE A 113 -2.10 22.75 -15.73
N ASP A 114 -1.46 23.31 -16.77
CA ASP A 114 0.01 23.40 -16.88
C ASP A 114 0.63 24.41 -15.88
N GLU A 115 -0.14 25.37 -15.35
CA GLU A 115 0.27 26.26 -14.25
C GLU A 115 0.14 25.61 -12.87
N LEU A 116 -0.71 24.58 -12.74
CA LEU A 116 -0.92 23.84 -11.48
C LEU A 116 0.02 22.64 -11.37
N ILE A 117 0.13 21.85 -12.44
CA ILE A 117 0.79 20.56 -12.45
C ILE A 117 1.63 20.34 -13.72
N LYS A 118 2.55 19.37 -13.65
CA LYS A 118 3.22 18.80 -14.82
C LYS A 118 3.42 17.31 -14.61
N VAL A 119 3.07 16.50 -15.61
CA VAL A 119 3.15 15.04 -15.54
C VAL A 119 4.15 14.49 -16.56
N GLU A 120 5.04 13.62 -16.11
CA GLU A 120 6.09 12.98 -16.90
C GLU A 120 6.06 11.45 -16.75
N ASP A 121 6.52 10.74 -17.78
CA ASP A 121 6.84 9.31 -17.68
C ASP A 121 8.17 9.10 -16.96
N VAL A 122 8.20 8.17 -16.00
CA VAL A 122 9.41 7.73 -15.29
C VAL A 122 9.53 6.21 -15.34
N SER A 123 10.76 5.70 -15.37
CA SER A 123 11.00 4.25 -15.41
C SER A 123 12.40 3.87 -14.96
N GLY A 124 12.53 2.63 -14.48
CA GLY A 124 13.81 1.96 -14.24
C GLY A 124 13.83 0.57 -14.89
N THR A 125 14.89 -0.20 -14.68
CA THR A 125 15.15 -1.49 -15.35
C THR A 125 14.00 -2.49 -15.29
N PHE A 126 13.20 -2.46 -14.21
CA PHE A 126 12.11 -3.41 -13.95
C PHE A 126 10.75 -2.74 -13.77
N TRP A 127 10.64 -1.42 -13.92
CA TRP A 127 9.43 -0.70 -13.53
C TRP A 127 9.16 0.55 -14.37
N LYS A 128 7.88 0.95 -14.44
CA LYS A 128 7.40 2.16 -15.12
C LYS A 128 6.40 2.89 -14.23
N GLY A 129 6.19 4.18 -14.48
CA GLY A 129 5.26 4.99 -13.71
C GLY A 129 5.13 6.41 -14.24
N LYS A 130 4.42 7.24 -13.48
CA LYS A 130 4.27 8.67 -13.72
C LYS A 130 4.83 9.46 -12.55
N ARG A 131 5.44 10.62 -12.85
CA ARG A 131 5.82 11.65 -11.88
C ARG A 131 4.95 12.88 -12.14
N MET A 132 4.24 13.35 -11.12
CA MET A 132 3.46 14.58 -11.16
C MET A 132 4.08 15.62 -10.23
N TYR A 133 4.56 16.72 -10.79
CA TYR A 133 4.85 17.94 -10.05
C TYR A 133 3.54 18.70 -9.80
N VAL A 134 3.41 19.31 -8.63
CA VAL A 134 2.34 20.26 -8.26
C VAL A 134 3.02 21.51 -7.71
N TYR A 135 2.89 22.64 -8.41
CA TYR A 135 3.71 23.84 -8.16
C TYR A 135 3.20 24.70 -6.99
N ASP A 136 1.91 24.61 -6.68
CA ASP A 136 1.31 25.23 -5.50
C ASP A 136 0.79 24.14 -4.55
N PRO A 137 1.45 23.85 -3.40
CA PRO A 137 0.98 22.83 -2.47
C PRO A 137 -0.40 23.13 -1.88
N LYS A 138 -0.84 24.39 -1.86
CA LYS A 138 -2.17 24.79 -1.32
C LYS A 138 -3.32 24.44 -2.27
N SER A 139 -3.02 24.06 -3.51
CA SER A 139 -3.99 23.45 -4.44
C SER A 139 -4.42 22.05 -4.02
N ILE A 140 -3.68 21.39 -3.12
CA ILE A 140 -3.94 20.01 -2.71
C ILE A 140 -5.01 19.99 -1.62
N ARG A 141 -6.02 19.12 -1.81
CA ARG A 141 -7.06 18.81 -0.81
C ARG A 141 -7.17 17.30 -0.69
N LEU A 142 -7.38 16.78 0.51
CA LEU A 142 -7.78 15.39 0.68
C LEU A 142 -9.30 15.30 0.49
N MET A 143 -9.75 14.34 -0.32
CA MET A 143 -11.17 14.09 -0.58
C MET A 143 -11.58 12.65 -0.28
N THR A 144 -12.87 12.51 0.02
CA THR A 144 -13.54 11.29 0.49
C THR A 144 -14.70 10.90 -0.45
N PRO A 145 -15.22 9.67 -0.35
CA PRO A 145 -16.35 9.20 -1.14
C PRO A 145 -17.58 10.10 -1.10
N ALA A 146 -18.38 10.07 -2.16
CA ALA A 146 -19.62 10.84 -2.26
C ALA A 146 -20.67 10.52 -1.17
N LYS A 147 -20.64 9.30 -0.61
CA LYS A 147 -21.66 8.75 0.29
C LYS A 147 -21.06 7.68 1.23
N PRO A 148 -21.70 7.35 2.35
CA PRO A 148 -21.31 6.22 3.19
C PRO A 148 -21.45 4.85 2.49
N GLY A 149 -20.63 3.88 2.89
CA GLY A 149 -20.83 2.44 2.63
C GLY A 149 -20.01 1.85 1.46
N GLU A 150 -19.43 2.67 0.57
CA GLU A 150 -18.46 2.21 -0.43
C GLU A 150 -17.37 3.26 -0.66
N GLY A 151 -16.16 2.82 -1.05
CA GLY A 151 -15.12 3.72 -1.51
C GLY A 151 -15.46 4.31 -2.88
N GLU A 152 -14.74 5.35 -3.29
CA GLU A 152 -14.92 5.96 -4.62
C GLU A 152 -13.64 5.83 -5.45
N LYS A 153 -13.79 5.73 -6.78
CA LYS A 153 -12.68 5.75 -7.74
C LYS A 153 -12.10 7.17 -7.83
N ILE A 154 -10.79 7.32 -7.96
CA ILE A 154 -10.15 8.65 -8.06
C ILE A 154 -10.71 9.42 -9.25
N SER A 155 -10.92 8.76 -10.40
CA SER A 155 -11.50 9.35 -11.61
C SER A 155 -12.97 9.76 -11.46
N SER A 156 -13.69 9.20 -10.49
CA SER A 156 -15.02 9.66 -10.08
C SER A 156 -14.91 10.88 -9.17
N MET A 157 -14.07 10.83 -8.12
CA MET A 157 -13.87 11.97 -7.22
C MET A 157 -13.40 13.22 -7.99
N VAL A 158 -12.43 13.08 -8.89
CA VAL A 158 -11.90 14.14 -9.76
C VAL A 158 -13.02 14.77 -10.60
N LYS A 159 -13.77 13.95 -11.35
CA LYS A 159 -14.88 14.41 -12.20
C LYS A 159 -16.03 15.05 -11.40
N ARG A 160 -16.34 14.52 -10.22
CA ARG A 160 -17.43 14.98 -9.34
C ARG A 160 -17.13 16.31 -8.66
N THR A 161 -15.85 16.60 -8.41
CA THR A 161 -15.43 17.76 -7.60
C THR A 161 -14.76 18.87 -8.40
N GLY A 162 -14.42 18.64 -9.67
CA GLY A 162 -13.73 19.63 -10.52
C GLY A 162 -12.22 19.73 -10.28
N ALA A 163 -11.61 18.70 -9.70
CA ALA A 163 -10.15 18.63 -9.58
C ALA A 163 -9.49 18.48 -10.96
N VAL A 164 -8.24 18.95 -11.11
CA VAL A 164 -7.45 18.76 -12.34
C VAL A 164 -6.68 17.44 -12.35
N ALA A 165 -6.35 16.90 -11.17
CA ALA A 165 -5.66 15.61 -11.01
C ALA A 165 -5.94 14.98 -9.63
N GLY A 166 -5.57 13.72 -9.48
CA GLY A 166 -5.75 12.96 -8.25
C GLY A 166 -4.83 11.76 -8.10
N VAL A 167 -4.45 11.47 -6.86
CA VAL A 167 -3.60 10.33 -6.47
C VAL A 167 -4.13 9.72 -5.16
N ASN A 168 -3.92 8.42 -4.96
CA ASN A 168 -4.38 7.72 -3.76
C ASN A 168 -3.72 8.27 -2.48
N ALA A 169 -4.40 8.17 -1.34
CA ALA A 169 -3.89 8.64 -0.05
C ALA A 169 -3.64 7.51 0.96
N GLY A 170 -4.45 7.41 2.02
CA GLY A 170 -4.20 6.56 3.18
C GLY A 170 -4.48 5.07 2.98
N GLY A 171 -4.06 4.28 3.97
CA GLY A 171 -4.34 2.84 4.03
C GLY A 171 -5.79 2.54 4.40
N PHE A 172 -6.24 1.33 4.10
CA PHE A 172 -7.61 0.88 4.36
C PHE A 172 -7.68 -0.66 4.49
N ASP A 173 -8.70 -1.18 5.17
CA ASP A 173 -8.94 -2.63 5.29
C ASP A 173 -9.49 -3.19 3.97
N ASP A 174 -8.80 -4.19 3.42
CA ASP A 174 -9.06 -4.77 2.11
C ASP A 174 -9.19 -6.30 2.18
N PRO A 175 -10.30 -6.82 2.74
CA PRO A 175 -10.53 -8.25 2.83
C PRO A 175 -10.39 -8.94 1.48
N GLU A 176 -9.56 -9.98 1.44
CA GLU A 176 -9.35 -10.85 0.28
C GLU A 176 -8.80 -10.13 -0.98
N GLY A 177 -8.31 -8.89 -0.85
CA GLY A 177 -7.95 -8.04 -1.99
C GLY A 177 -9.16 -7.50 -2.77
N LEU A 178 -10.35 -7.59 -2.19
CA LEU A 178 -11.65 -7.37 -2.81
C LEU A 178 -12.58 -6.48 -1.95
N GLY A 179 -12.02 -5.71 -1.01
CA GLY A 179 -12.79 -4.80 -0.17
C GLY A 179 -13.60 -3.78 -0.98
N ASN A 180 -14.64 -3.24 -0.34
CA ASN A 180 -15.50 -2.21 -0.93
C ASN A 180 -14.79 -0.84 -1.03
N GLY A 181 -13.66 -0.66 -0.34
CA GLY A 181 -12.84 0.57 -0.34
C GLY A 181 -13.28 1.63 0.67
N PHE A 182 -14.14 1.29 1.64
CA PHE A 182 -14.74 2.27 2.56
C PHE A 182 -14.10 2.31 3.96
N ALA A 183 -13.40 1.25 4.38
CA ALA A 183 -12.83 1.10 5.71
C ALA A 183 -11.42 1.68 5.81
N ALA A 184 -11.29 3.02 5.90
CA ALA A 184 -10.02 3.68 6.17
C ALA A 184 -9.33 3.13 7.44
N ILE A 185 -8.00 3.15 7.47
CA ILE A 185 -7.17 2.79 8.63
C ILE A 185 -6.42 4.04 9.12
N GLY A 186 -6.32 4.21 10.43
CA GLY A 186 -5.74 5.38 11.05
C GLY A 186 -6.64 6.60 10.91
N ALA A 187 -6.06 7.76 10.57
CA ALA A 187 -6.73 9.05 10.49
C ALA A 187 -6.94 9.52 9.04
N VAL A 188 -8.00 10.30 8.85
CA VAL A 188 -8.29 11.06 7.63
C VAL A 188 -8.66 12.49 8.03
N ILE A 189 -7.93 13.47 7.52
CA ILE A 189 -8.07 14.90 7.84
C ILE A 189 -8.24 15.69 6.54
N SER A 190 -9.18 16.65 6.51
CA SER A 190 -9.41 17.56 5.38
C SER A 190 -9.89 18.92 5.89
N GLY A 191 -9.37 20.02 5.34
CA GLY A 191 -9.67 21.40 5.81
C GLY A 191 -9.16 21.72 7.22
N GLY A 192 -8.37 20.83 7.81
CA GLY A 192 -7.99 20.87 9.22
C GLY A 192 -9.04 20.28 10.18
N GLU A 193 -10.09 19.65 9.65
CA GLU A 193 -11.01 18.83 10.43
C GLU A 193 -10.62 17.35 10.37
N VAL A 194 -10.71 16.66 11.51
CA VAL A 194 -10.66 15.19 11.54
C VAL A 194 -11.98 14.65 10.96
N ILE A 195 -11.89 13.99 9.82
CA ILE A 195 -13.03 13.36 9.13
C ILE A 195 -13.21 11.92 9.61
N TYR A 196 -12.10 11.25 9.98
CA TYR A 196 -12.08 9.91 10.56
C TYR A 196 -10.83 9.70 11.41
N THR A 197 -10.93 8.87 12.46
CA THR A 197 -9.79 8.25 13.16
C THR A 197 -10.22 6.93 13.78
N ASP A 198 -9.40 5.88 13.68
CA ASP A 198 -9.59 4.61 14.40
C ASP A 198 -8.86 4.54 15.76
N GLN A 199 -8.01 5.53 16.08
CA GLN A 199 -7.34 5.68 17.37
C GLN A 199 -7.84 6.90 18.15
N ASP A 200 -7.63 6.86 19.47
CA ASP A 200 -7.74 8.03 20.35
C ASP A 200 -6.74 9.14 19.96
N SER A 201 -7.12 10.40 20.20
CA SER A 201 -6.34 11.59 19.82
C SER A 201 -4.93 11.65 20.42
N SER A 202 -4.67 10.99 21.55
CA SER A 202 -3.34 10.91 22.18
C SER A 202 -2.41 9.85 21.57
N VAL A 203 -2.93 8.92 20.77
CA VAL A 203 -2.15 7.85 20.15
C VAL A 203 -1.44 8.37 18.90
N ALA A 204 -0.11 8.30 18.89
CA ALA A 204 0.69 8.77 17.76
C ALA A 204 0.62 7.78 16.58
N GLN A 205 0.21 8.27 15.41
CA GLN A 205 0.02 7.51 14.16
C GLN A 205 1.04 7.95 13.11
N HIS A 206 1.38 7.07 12.17
CA HIS A 206 2.17 7.45 10.98
C HIS A 206 1.28 8.19 9.98
N ILE A 207 1.66 9.41 9.64
CA ILE A 207 0.86 10.38 8.89
C ILE A 207 1.65 10.91 7.70
N VAL A 208 0.93 11.10 6.59
CA VAL A 208 1.37 11.87 5.43
C VAL A 208 0.31 12.91 5.10
N GLY A 209 0.70 14.18 5.04
CA GLY A 209 -0.26 15.28 4.87
C GLY A 209 0.38 16.65 4.65
N PHE A 210 -0.41 17.71 4.64
CA PHE A 210 0.01 19.08 4.37
C PHE A 210 -0.56 20.05 5.41
N THR A 211 0.24 21.00 5.88
CA THR A 211 -0.24 22.14 6.70
C THR A 211 -1.01 23.16 5.85
N LYS A 212 -1.72 24.08 6.49
CA LYS A 212 -2.46 25.18 5.81
C LYS A 212 -1.54 26.13 5.02
N GLU A 213 -0.26 26.15 5.37
CA GLU A 213 0.81 26.88 4.69
C GLU A 213 1.33 26.14 3.46
N GLY A 214 0.96 24.86 3.30
CA GLY A 214 1.38 23.98 2.21
C GLY A 214 2.61 23.13 2.51
N THR A 215 3.06 23.02 3.76
CA THR A 215 4.23 22.21 4.12
C THR A 215 3.84 20.74 4.25
N LEU A 216 4.48 19.85 3.47
CA LEU A 216 4.35 18.40 3.56
C LEU A 216 4.87 17.91 4.92
N VAL A 217 4.03 17.23 5.68
CA VAL A 217 4.35 16.56 6.95
C VAL A 217 4.43 15.06 6.72
N VAL A 218 5.57 14.45 7.09
CA VAL A 218 5.77 13.00 7.05
C VAL A 218 6.42 12.54 8.35
N GLY A 219 5.76 11.66 9.10
CA GLY A 219 6.30 11.15 10.37
C GLY A 219 5.22 10.54 11.26
N LYS A 220 5.55 10.34 12.54
CA LYS A 220 4.64 9.77 13.54
C LYS A 220 4.22 10.82 14.56
N TYR A 221 2.93 11.13 14.62
CA TYR A 221 2.38 12.24 15.41
C TYR A 221 1.01 11.89 16.01
N ASN A 222 0.69 12.42 17.17
CA ASN A 222 -0.65 12.38 17.74
C ASN A 222 -1.52 13.55 17.23
N MET A 223 -2.83 13.53 17.48
CA MET A 223 -3.75 14.51 16.90
C MET A 223 -3.53 15.94 17.40
N PHE A 224 -3.05 16.11 18.65
CA PHE A 224 -2.73 17.42 19.22
C PHE A 224 -1.47 18.01 18.58
N GLU A 225 -0.44 17.19 18.33
CA GLU A 225 0.77 17.60 17.59
C GLU A 225 0.43 18.05 16.16
N LEU A 226 -0.43 17.31 15.46
CA LEU A 226 -0.88 17.68 14.11
C LEU A 226 -1.69 18.99 14.11
N GLN A 227 -2.52 19.21 15.13
CA GLN A 227 -3.27 20.46 15.29
C GLN A 227 -2.35 21.65 15.59
N GLU A 228 -1.33 21.48 16.42
CA GLU A 228 -0.30 22.50 16.71
C GLU A 228 0.52 22.85 15.45
N MET A 229 0.84 21.85 14.63
CA MET A 229 1.50 22.03 13.32
C MET A 229 0.60 22.65 12.25
N GLY A 230 -0.67 22.95 12.54
CA GLY A 230 -1.59 23.55 11.58
C GLY A 230 -1.93 22.65 10.40
N ILE A 231 -2.03 21.33 10.61
CA ILE A 231 -2.42 20.37 9.57
C ILE A 231 -3.74 20.80 8.89
N SER A 232 -3.83 20.55 7.58
CA SER A 232 -5.06 20.76 6.80
C SER A 232 -5.55 19.45 6.20
N GLU A 233 -4.67 18.76 5.46
CA GLU A 233 -5.02 17.56 4.68
C GLU A 233 -4.10 16.43 5.12
N ALA A 234 -4.60 15.27 5.54
CA ALA A 234 -3.72 14.18 5.97
C ALA A 234 -4.39 12.81 5.92
N ALA A 235 -3.58 11.78 5.65
CA ALA A 235 -4.00 10.39 5.75
C ALA A 235 -2.91 9.54 6.44
N SER A 236 -3.31 8.51 7.17
CA SER A 236 -2.33 7.60 7.80
C SER A 236 -1.69 6.65 6.79
N PHE A 237 -0.36 6.77 6.60
CA PHE A 237 0.47 5.81 5.86
C PHE A 237 1.96 5.92 6.23
N TYR A 238 2.77 4.98 5.75
CA TYR A 238 4.20 4.80 6.06
C TYR A 238 4.97 4.16 4.89
N PRO A 239 6.31 4.22 4.84
CA PRO A 239 7.22 4.91 5.74
C PRO A 239 7.63 6.30 5.22
N ARG A 240 8.33 7.05 6.08
CA ARG A 240 9.19 8.15 5.64
C ARG A 240 10.48 7.60 5.03
N VAL A 241 11.01 8.28 4.01
CA VAL A 241 12.31 7.93 3.39
C VAL A 241 13.25 9.11 3.19
N ILE A 242 12.78 10.36 3.26
CA ILE A 242 13.66 11.54 3.29
C ILE A 242 13.25 12.42 4.46
N ALA A 243 14.24 12.85 5.23
CA ALA A 243 14.11 13.80 6.32
C ALA A 243 15.12 14.92 6.14
N ASN A 244 14.67 16.18 6.18
CA ASN A 244 15.53 17.36 6.29
C ASN A 244 16.66 17.42 5.22
N GLY A 245 16.34 17.05 3.97
CA GLY A 245 17.28 16.98 2.84
C GLY A 245 18.18 15.74 2.80
N LYS A 246 17.97 14.75 3.68
CA LYS A 246 18.80 13.55 3.81
C LYS A 246 18.00 12.27 3.54
N PRO A 247 18.59 11.28 2.83
CA PRO A 247 17.99 9.95 2.75
C PRO A 247 18.06 9.24 4.10
N LEU A 248 16.91 8.73 4.54
CA LEU A 248 16.85 7.78 5.64
C LEU A 248 17.26 6.37 5.18
N PRO A 249 17.66 5.47 6.09
CA PRO A 249 17.91 4.07 5.77
C PRO A 249 16.69 3.40 5.12
N ILE A 250 16.93 2.42 4.25
CA ILE A 250 15.90 1.56 3.64
C ILE A 250 16.39 0.12 3.72
N ASN A 251 15.63 -0.75 4.38
CA ASN A 251 15.89 -2.20 4.43
C ASN A 251 14.90 -3.03 3.58
N ASP A 252 13.82 -2.42 3.08
CA ASP A 252 12.86 -3.06 2.17
C ASP A 252 13.39 -3.12 0.73
N ILE A 253 13.73 -4.34 0.28
CA ILE A 253 14.16 -4.65 -1.08
C ILE A 253 13.01 -5.13 -1.99
N SER A 254 11.77 -5.13 -1.51
CA SER A 254 10.62 -5.66 -2.26
C SER A 254 10.17 -4.73 -3.39
N ARG A 255 9.74 -5.33 -4.51
CA ARG A 255 9.19 -4.63 -5.67
C ARG A 255 7.68 -4.72 -5.68
N ALA A 256 7.02 -3.57 -5.82
CA ALA A 256 5.57 -3.46 -5.93
C ALA A 256 5.19 -2.20 -6.73
N PRO A 257 3.92 -2.07 -7.16
CA PRO A 257 3.36 -0.75 -7.40
C PRO A 257 3.50 0.09 -6.11
N ARG A 258 3.93 1.35 -6.24
CA ARG A 258 4.18 2.26 -5.12
C ARG A 258 3.62 3.64 -5.45
N THR A 259 3.12 4.33 -4.43
CA THR A 259 2.82 5.76 -4.49
C THR A 259 3.72 6.47 -3.49
N GLY A 260 4.61 7.35 -3.96
CA GLY A 260 5.44 8.21 -3.13
C GLY A 260 4.95 9.66 -3.20
N VAL A 261 5.21 10.42 -2.13
CA VAL A 261 5.08 11.89 -2.14
C VAL A 261 6.32 12.53 -1.49
N GLY A 262 6.80 13.60 -2.11
CA GLY A 262 7.91 14.42 -1.62
C GLY A 262 7.67 15.91 -1.87
N GLN A 263 8.39 16.76 -1.15
CA GLN A 263 8.34 18.22 -1.34
C GLN A 263 9.75 18.83 -1.40
N LYS A 264 9.96 19.74 -2.35
CA LYS A 264 11.17 20.54 -2.53
C LYS A 264 11.23 21.75 -1.60
N ALA A 265 12.42 22.32 -1.40
CA ALA A 265 12.61 23.52 -0.59
C ALA A 265 11.82 24.75 -1.09
N ASP A 266 11.47 24.81 -2.38
CA ASP A 266 10.64 25.86 -2.99
C ASP A 266 9.11 25.67 -2.81
N GLY A 267 8.70 24.60 -2.12
CA GLY A 267 7.29 24.25 -1.91
C GLY A 267 6.69 23.31 -2.94
N THR A 268 7.34 23.09 -4.10
CA THR A 268 6.84 22.16 -5.14
C THR A 268 6.69 20.76 -4.58
N VAL A 269 5.50 20.18 -4.73
CA VAL A 269 5.20 18.80 -4.34
C VAL A 269 5.39 17.88 -5.54
N ILE A 270 5.87 16.68 -5.28
CA ILE A 270 6.11 15.65 -6.31
C ILE A 270 5.44 14.37 -5.85
N PHE A 271 4.48 13.89 -6.63
CA PHE A 271 3.92 12.54 -6.50
C PHE A 271 4.58 11.62 -7.53
N ILE A 272 5.00 10.42 -7.11
CA ILE A 272 5.51 9.39 -8.02
C ILE A 272 4.66 8.14 -7.86
N VAL A 273 4.00 7.72 -8.94
CA VAL A 273 3.16 6.52 -8.98
C VAL A 273 3.80 5.50 -9.92
N ALA A 274 4.32 4.42 -9.36
CA ALA A 274 4.90 3.31 -10.11
C ALA A 274 3.86 2.20 -10.33
N ASP A 275 3.67 1.80 -11.59
CA ASP A 275 2.96 0.58 -11.97
C ASP A 275 3.71 -0.65 -11.44
N GLY A 276 3.05 -1.80 -11.33
CA GLY A 276 3.72 -3.05 -10.94
C GLY A 276 2.85 -4.30 -11.11
N ARG A 277 3.39 -5.47 -10.74
CA ARG A 277 2.74 -6.79 -10.83
C ARG A 277 2.22 -7.14 -12.24
N SER A 278 2.84 -6.60 -13.28
CA SER A 278 2.46 -6.81 -14.68
C SER A 278 3.67 -7.23 -15.54
N THR A 279 3.42 -7.63 -16.78
CA THR A 279 4.48 -7.91 -17.76
C THR A 279 5.16 -6.64 -18.30
N GLN A 280 4.62 -5.45 -18.03
CA GLN A 280 5.15 -4.15 -18.48
C GLN A 280 5.87 -3.38 -17.37
N SER A 281 5.56 -3.70 -16.11
CA SER A 281 6.22 -3.18 -14.90
C SER A 281 6.09 -4.23 -13.79
N VAL A 282 7.22 -4.65 -13.21
CA VAL A 282 7.27 -5.54 -12.03
C VAL A 282 6.90 -4.75 -10.78
N GLY A 283 7.41 -3.53 -10.67
CA GLY A 283 7.21 -2.62 -9.53
C GLY A 283 8.52 -2.02 -9.03
N ALA A 284 8.43 -0.84 -8.42
CA ALA A 284 9.55 -0.15 -7.80
C ALA A 284 9.82 -0.65 -6.37
N THR A 285 11.09 -0.56 -5.97
CA THR A 285 11.51 -0.60 -4.57
C THR A 285 11.29 0.76 -3.91
N LEU A 286 11.31 0.82 -2.57
CA LEU A 286 11.30 2.11 -1.87
C LEU A 286 12.55 2.95 -2.22
N LYS A 287 13.69 2.27 -2.50
CA LYS A 287 14.97 2.91 -2.78
C LYS A 287 14.99 3.66 -4.11
N GLU A 288 14.49 3.06 -5.19
CA GLU A 288 14.42 3.72 -6.52
C GLU A 288 13.55 4.99 -6.49
N ILE A 289 12.49 5.00 -5.68
CA ILE A 289 11.62 6.17 -5.50
C ILE A 289 12.29 7.23 -4.61
N GLN A 290 13.00 6.83 -3.55
CA GLN A 290 13.85 7.75 -2.77
C GLN A 290 14.92 8.41 -3.65
N GLU A 291 15.58 7.64 -4.52
CA GLU A 291 16.63 8.14 -5.42
C GLU A 291 16.09 9.16 -6.43
N LEU A 292 14.87 8.97 -6.95
CA LEU A 292 14.21 9.97 -7.80
C LEU A 292 13.89 11.25 -7.04
N PHE A 293 13.36 11.16 -5.81
CA PHE A 293 13.11 12.34 -4.98
C PHE A 293 14.41 13.11 -4.64
N LEU A 294 15.50 12.40 -4.32
CA LEU A 294 16.81 13.04 -4.14
C LEU A 294 17.30 13.75 -5.41
N ALA A 295 17.06 13.17 -6.59
CA ALA A 295 17.42 13.77 -7.88
C ALA A 295 16.54 14.97 -8.28
N ASP A 296 15.39 15.16 -7.60
CA ASP A 296 14.51 16.32 -7.71
C ASP A 296 14.72 17.36 -6.57
N ASP A 297 15.80 17.28 -5.77
CA ASP A 297 16.09 18.16 -4.62
C ASP A 297 14.96 18.20 -3.55
N VAL A 298 14.32 17.06 -3.29
CA VAL A 298 13.27 16.92 -2.26
C VAL A 298 13.85 16.94 -0.85
N VAL A 299 13.27 17.76 0.04
CA VAL A 299 13.72 17.92 1.43
C VAL A 299 12.99 16.99 2.42
N ASN A 300 11.76 16.58 2.15
CA ASN A 300 11.03 15.58 2.93
C ASN A 300 10.20 14.67 2.01
N ALA A 301 10.16 13.37 2.29
CA ALA A 301 9.41 12.41 1.48
C ALA A 301 8.96 11.16 2.26
N GLY A 302 7.82 10.61 1.85
CA GLY A 302 7.25 9.36 2.33
C GLY A 302 6.41 8.64 1.28
N PHE A 303 5.66 7.63 1.71
CA PHE A 303 4.79 6.84 0.86
C PHE A 303 3.32 6.99 1.23
N LEU A 304 2.47 6.73 0.24
CA LEU A 304 1.02 6.59 0.32
C LEU A 304 0.66 5.15 -0.10
N ASP A 305 -0.63 4.78 -0.06
CA ASP A 305 -1.01 3.37 -0.27
C ASP A 305 -0.50 2.77 -1.60
N GLY A 306 -0.21 1.48 -1.57
CA GLY A 306 0.56 0.78 -2.59
C GLY A 306 -0.26 -0.23 -3.41
N GLY A 307 0.46 -0.95 -4.28
CA GLY A 307 -0.06 -2.19 -4.85
C GLY A 307 -1.26 -2.00 -5.77
N ALA A 308 -2.45 -2.42 -5.33
CA ALA A 308 -3.66 -2.29 -6.14
C ALA A 308 -4.20 -0.85 -6.13
N SER A 309 -3.76 -0.04 -5.17
CA SER A 309 -4.22 1.33 -4.92
C SER A 309 -3.32 2.41 -5.54
N SER A 310 -2.19 2.05 -6.17
CA SER A 310 -1.27 3.02 -6.78
C SER A 310 -1.81 3.53 -8.12
N GLU A 311 -2.49 4.67 -8.07
CA GLU A 311 -3.27 5.23 -9.18
C GLU A 311 -3.00 6.74 -9.34
N LEU A 312 -2.77 7.20 -10.59
CA LEU A 312 -2.72 8.63 -10.93
C LEU A 312 -3.80 8.94 -11.97
N VAL A 313 -4.60 9.96 -11.68
CA VAL A 313 -5.64 10.49 -12.56
C VAL A 313 -5.29 11.92 -12.93
N VAL A 314 -5.48 12.28 -14.21
CA VAL A 314 -5.27 13.63 -14.75
C VAL A 314 -6.46 13.96 -15.66
N ASN A 315 -7.06 15.14 -15.51
CA ASN A 315 -8.25 15.57 -16.27
C ASN A 315 -9.41 14.54 -16.26
N GLY A 316 -9.54 13.79 -15.16
CA GLY A 316 -10.51 12.70 -15.03
C GLY A 316 -10.15 11.39 -15.74
N GLU A 317 -9.00 11.28 -16.42
CA GLU A 317 -8.51 10.05 -17.04
C GLU A 317 -7.42 9.37 -16.20
N LEU A 318 -7.45 8.04 -16.13
CA LEU A 318 -6.44 7.23 -15.43
C LEU A 318 -5.20 7.09 -16.32
N VAL A 319 -4.06 7.62 -15.87
CA VAL A 319 -2.82 7.69 -16.66
C VAL A 319 -1.75 6.66 -16.26
N THR A 320 -2.04 5.84 -15.24
CA THR A 320 -1.22 4.69 -14.80
C THR A 320 -1.93 3.36 -15.08
N LYS A 321 -1.31 2.23 -14.71
CA LYS A 321 -1.85 0.87 -14.89
C LYS A 321 -1.91 0.15 -13.54
N PRO A 322 -3.01 0.31 -12.77
CA PRO A 322 -3.15 -0.26 -11.45
C PRO A 322 -3.09 -1.79 -11.48
N SER A 323 -2.53 -2.41 -10.42
CA SER A 323 -2.39 -3.87 -10.36
C SER A 323 -3.68 -4.64 -10.02
N SER A 324 -4.81 -3.94 -9.89
CA SER A 324 -6.13 -4.52 -9.69
C SER A 324 -6.63 -5.24 -10.96
N ARG A 325 -7.12 -6.49 -10.80
CA ARG A 325 -7.69 -7.28 -11.91
C ARG A 325 -8.97 -6.69 -12.51
N TYR A 326 -9.59 -5.72 -11.86
CA TYR A 326 -10.80 -5.02 -12.32
C TYR A 326 -10.53 -3.58 -12.75
N GLY A 327 -9.25 -3.22 -12.94
CA GLY A 327 -8.83 -1.84 -13.17
C GLY A 327 -9.04 -0.97 -11.93
N GLU A 328 -9.28 0.32 -12.15
CA GLU A 328 -9.28 1.37 -11.12
C GLU A 328 -10.03 0.98 -9.83
N ARG A 329 -9.41 1.20 -8.67
CA ARG A 329 -9.88 0.76 -7.36
C ARG A 329 -10.84 1.78 -6.71
N ARG A 330 -11.75 1.30 -5.86
CA ARG A 330 -12.50 2.15 -4.90
C ARG A 330 -11.62 2.38 -3.68
N LEU A 331 -11.46 3.63 -3.26
CA LEU A 331 -10.61 4.06 -2.14
C LEU A 331 -11.39 4.97 -1.17
N PRO A 332 -10.99 5.03 0.11
CA PRO A 332 -11.65 5.91 1.08
C PRO A 332 -11.05 7.32 1.10
N SER A 333 -9.86 7.53 0.55
CA SER A 333 -9.23 8.84 0.44
C SER A 333 -8.31 8.99 -0.76
N ALA A 334 -8.28 10.19 -1.34
CA ALA A 334 -7.35 10.60 -2.39
C ALA A 334 -6.88 12.04 -2.14
N PHE A 335 -5.63 12.34 -2.47
CA PHE A 335 -5.16 13.73 -2.60
C PHE A 335 -5.48 14.22 -4.00
N LEU A 336 -6.30 15.26 -4.09
CA LEU A 336 -6.76 15.86 -5.34
C LEU A 336 -6.24 17.29 -5.48
N VAL A 337 -5.98 17.71 -6.72
CA VAL A 337 -5.40 19.03 -7.04
C VAL A 337 -6.47 19.94 -7.63
N TYR A 338 -6.62 21.15 -7.09
CA TYR A 338 -7.66 22.12 -7.46
C TYR A 338 -7.11 23.47 -7.86
N ASP A 339 -7.77 24.11 -8.84
CA ASP A 339 -7.56 25.53 -9.07
C ASP A 339 -8.21 26.41 -7.97
N HIS A 340 -9.35 25.96 -7.45
CA HIS A 340 -10.10 26.61 -6.38
C HIS A 340 -10.24 25.67 -5.17
N PRO A 341 -9.15 25.41 -4.42
CA PRO A 341 -9.15 24.51 -3.27
C PRO A 341 -10.11 24.96 -2.15
N GLU A 342 -10.48 26.24 -2.10
CA GLU A 342 -11.41 26.81 -1.13
C GLU A 342 -12.87 26.35 -1.30
N ASP A 343 -13.26 25.91 -2.50
CA ASP A 343 -14.59 25.35 -2.78
C ASP A 343 -14.68 23.85 -2.41
N ALA A 344 -13.53 23.18 -2.24
CA ALA A 344 -13.44 21.73 -2.13
C ALA A 344 -13.53 21.25 -0.66
N VAL A 345 -14.73 20.84 -0.26
CA VAL A 345 -15.04 20.29 1.08
C VAL A 345 -15.24 18.77 0.99
N ALA A 346 -14.50 18.00 1.80
CA ALA A 346 -14.66 16.56 1.88
C ALA A 346 -15.97 16.16 2.58
N ASN A 347 -16.61 15.08 2.11
CA ASN A 347 -17.83 14.57 2.72
C ASN A 347 -17.49 13.80 4.01
N ARG A 348 -18.16 14.12 5.11
CA ARG A 348 -18.00 13.45 6.41
C ARG A 348 -18.73 12.09 6.46
N VAL A 349 -18.34 11.17 5.58
CA VAL A 349 -19.08 9.91 5.30
C VAL A 349 -19.05 8.85 6.40
N TRP A 350 -18.23 9.01 7.43
CA TRP A 350 -18.19 8.12 8.61
C TRP A 350 -18.89 8.68 9.84
N ASP A 351 -19.33 9.94 9.83
CA ASP A 351 -20.03 10.56 10.96
C ASP A 351 -21.31 9.76 11.30
N GLY A 352 -21.47 9.41 12.58
CA GLY A 352 -22.63 8.67 13.07
C GLY A 352 -22.61 7.15 12.80
N LEU A 353 -21.57 6.60 12.15
CA LEU A 353 -21.42 5.15 11.99
C LEU A 353 -20.88 4.52 13.28
N SER A 354 -21.57 3.50 13.80
CA SER A 354 -21.14 2.71 14.96
C SER A 354 -20.22 1.53 14.60
N SER A 355 -20.14 1.17 13.32
CA SER A 355 -19.23 0.17 12.77
C SER A 355 -19.06 0.41 11.27
N ILE A 356 -17.98 -0.13 10.68
CA ILE A 356 -17.71 -0.03 9.25
C ILE A 356 -17.57 -1.45 8.68
N ASN A 357 -18.27 -1.74 7.58
CA ASN A 357 -18.07 -2.96 6.81
C ASN A 357 -17.01 -2.69 5.73
N ALA A 358 -15.91 -3.45 5.72
CA ALA A 358 -14.88 -3.40 4.68
C ALA A 358 -15.26 -4.18 3.41
N GLY A 359 -16.33 -5.00 3.45
CA GLY A 359 -16.77 -5.84 2.33
C GLY A 359 -15.86 -7.03 2.06
N GLY A 360 -15.85 -7.53 0.84
CA GLY A 360 -14.93 -8.59 0.39
C GLY A 360 -15.42 -9.31 -0.87
N ALA A 361 -14.95 -10.53 -1.12
CA ALA A 361 -15.39 -11.32 -2.27
C ALA A 361 -16.90 -11.61 -2.27
N PHE A 362 -17.55 -11.60 -1.10
CA PHE A 362 -18.98 -11.88 -0.97
C PHE A 362 -19.88 -10.74 -1.46
N ASP A 363 -19.41 -9.48 -1.50
CA ASP A 363 -20.17 -8.32 -1.98
C ASP A 363 -19.53 -7.58 -3.17
N HIS A 364 -18.26 -7.85 -3.52
CA HIS A 364 -17.60 -7.19 -4.65
C HIS A 364 -18.30 -7.47 -6.02
N PRO A 365 -18.88 -6.46 -6.69
CA PRO A 365 -19.82 -6.66 -7.80
C PRO A 365 -19.20 -7.38 -9.01
N ASP A 366 -17.98 -7.00 -9.42
CA ASP A 366 -17.32 -7.65 -10.56
C ASP A 366 -16.90 -9.10 -10.29
N PHE A 367 -16.67 -9.47 -9.02
CA PHE A 367 -16.38 -10.85 -8.67
C PHE A 367 -17.65 -11.69 -8.66
N LEU A 368 -18.74 -11.17 -8.11
CA LEU A 368 -20.06 -11.81 -8.20
C LEU A 368 -20.49 -12.03 -9.67
N ARG A 369 -20.20 -11.05 -10.55
CA ARG A 369 -20.40 -11.16 -12.00
C ARG A 369 -19.50 -12.23 -12.63
N GLU A 370 -18.19 -12.21 -12.37
CA GLU A 370 -17.23 -13.23 -12.84
C GLU A 370 -17.66 -14.65 -12.41
N GLN A 371 -18.05 -14.82 -11.15
CA GLN A 371 -18.52 -16.09 -10.60
C GLN A 371 -19.86 -16.54 -11.23
N ALA A 372 -20.77 -15.62 -11.54
CA ALA A 372 -22.00 -15.93 -12.27
C ALA A 372 -21.71 -16.39 -13.71
N GLU A 373 -20.81 -15.70 -14.42
CA GLU A 373 -20.37 -16.09 -15.76
C GLU A 373 -19.70 -17.47 -15.77
N LEU A 374 -18.83 -17.76 -14.81
CA LEU A 374 -18.17 -19.07 -14.67
C LEU A 374 -19.19 -20.18 -14.38
N LYS A 375 -20.17 -19.94 -13.50
CA LYS A 375 -21.27 -20.88 -13.22
C LYS A 375 -22.16 -21.10 -14.45
N ALA A 376 -22.39 -20.09 -15.29
CA ALA A 376 -23.11 -20.24 -16.56
C ALA A 376 -22.30 -21.06 -17.58
N LYS A 377 -21.00 -20.77 -17.74
CA LYS A 377 -20.08 -21.51 -18.62
C LYS A 377 -19.99 -23.00 -18.21
N ALA A 378 -19.94 -23.30 -16.91
CA ALA A 378 -19.95 -24.67 -16.38
C ALA A 378 -21.27 -25.42 -16.60
N LYS A 379 -22.43 -24.75 -16.53
CA LYS A 379 -23.73 -25.36 -16.88
C LYS A 379 -23.86 -25.67 -18.38
N ASN A 380 -23.30 -24.82 -19.24
CA ASN A 380 -23.38 -24.97 -20.69
C ASN A 380 -22.37 -25.98 -21.27
N ASN A 381 -21.41 -26.44 -20.47
CA ASN A 381 -20.41 -27.44 -20.89
C ASN A 381 -20.15 -28.44 -19.75
N PRO A 382 -21.12 -29.32 -19.43
CA PRO A 382 -20.99 -30.26 -18.32
C PRO A 382 -19.82 -31.21 -18.53
N ALA A 383 -19.05 -31.46 -17.47
CA ALA A 383 -17.96 -32.43 -17.50
C ALA A 383 -18.49 -33.82 -17.93
N PRO A 384 -17.71 -34.60 -18.72
CA PRO A 384 -18.14 -35.92 -19.17
C PRO A 384 -18.46 -36.80 -17.97
N VAL A 385 -19.69 -37.33 -17.92
CA VAL A 385 -20.20 -38.09 -16.78
C VAL A 385 -19.30 -39.30 -16.53
N THR A 386 -18.62 -39.31 -15.39
CA THR A 386 -17.90 -40.49 -14.92
C THR A 386 -18.89 -41.61 -14.70
N THR A 387 -18.78 -42.68 -15.50
CA THR A 387 -19.64 -43.86 -15.41
C THR A 387 -19.66 -44.37 -13.96
N PRO A 388 -20.84 -44.62 -13.36
CA PRO A 388 -20.91 -45.08 -11.98
C PRO A 388 -20.21 -46.44 -11.84
N THR A 389 -19.27 -46.52 -10.90
CA THR A 389 -18.62 -47.78 -10.52
C THR A 389 -19.70 -48.78 -10.06
N PRO A 390 -19.72 -50.02 -10.56
CA PRO A 390 -20.66 -51.04 -10.09
C PRO A 390 -20.56 -51.23 -8.58
N ALA A 391 -21.71 -51.27 -7.90
CA ALA A 391 -21.76 -51.50 -6.46
C ALA A 391 -21.17 -52.88 -6.13
N LYS A 392 -20.33 -52.93 -5.10
CA LYS A 392 -19.71 -54.19 -4.63
C LYS A 392 -20.76 -54.98 -3.83
N THR A 393 -21.43 -55.92 -4.49
CA THR A 393 -22.35 -56.86 -3.85
C THR A 393 -21.63 -57.70 -2.79
N THR A 394 -22.32 -57.98 -1.69
CA THR A 394 -21.83 -58.86 -0.62
C THR A 394 -22.25 -60.30 -0.91
N ASP A 395 -21.31 -61.24 -0.96
CA ASP A 395 -21.62 -62.67 -1.05
C ASP A 395 -22.01 -63.23 0.33
N THR A 396 -23.25 -63.73 0.45
CA THR A 396 -23.61 -64.76 1.44
C THR A 396 -24.62 -65.75 0.84
N GLU A 397 -24.09 -66.75 0.15
CA GLU A 397 -24.45 -68.18 0.21
C GLU A 397 -25.90 -68.71 -0.06
N GLN A 398 -25.95 -69.86 -0.76
CA GLN A 398 -27.05 -70.86 -0.77
C GLN A 398 -28.40 -70.44 -1.46
N THR A 399 -29.08 -71.26 -2.28
CA THR A 399 -28.98 -72.71 -2.61
C THR A 399 -29.57 -73.05 -4.01
N LYS A 400 -29.21 -74.21 -4.58
CA LYS A 400 -29.93 -75.03 -5.60
C LYS A 400 -30.00 -74.58 -7.08
N THR A 401 -29.19 -75.26 -7.89
CA THR A 401 -29.48 -75.80 -9.24
C THR A 401 -30.63 -76.84 -9.23
N PRO A 402 -31.10 -77.42 -10.38
CA PRO A 402 -30.72 -77.22 -11.80
C PRO A 402 -31.92 -77.04 -12.79
N ALA A 403 -31.64 -76.73 -14.07
CA ALA A 403 -31.82 -77.67 -15.22
C ALA A 403 -31.91 -77.00 -16.62
N ALA A 404 -31.32 -77.68 -17.61
CA ALA A 404 -31.68 -77.84 -19.04
C ALA A 404 -32.58 -76.80 -19.78
N ASN A 405 -32.46 -76.51 -21.09
CA ASN A 405 -31.60 -76.86 -22.24
C ASN A 405 -32.37 -76.30 -23.49
N THR A 406 -31.80 -76.36 -24.71
CA THR A 406 -32.41 -75.96 -26.01
C THR A 406 -32.64 -74.44 -26.22
N GLY A 407 -32.69 -73.91 -27.44
CA GLY A 407 -32.52 -74.53 -28.76
C GLY A 407 -32.29 -73.53 -29.91
N THR A 408 -31.55 -73.97 -30.93
CA THR A 408 -31.03 -73.25 -32.11
C THR A 408 -32.06 -72.69 -33.14
N ASN A 409 -31.59 -71.76 -34.01
CA ASN A 409 -32.07 -71.44 -35.39
C ASN A 409 -33.36 -70.59 -35.54
N LYS A 410 -33.61 -69.79 -36.61
CA LYS A 410 -32.85 -69.34 -37.83
C LYS A 410 -33.40 -67.92 -38.29
N PRO A 411 -33.03 -67.31 -39.46
CA PRO A 411 -33.03 -65.84 -39.65
C PRO A 411 -33.83 -65.29 -40.87
N SER A 412 -33.73 -63.97 -41.10
CA SER A 412 -33.86 -63.24 -42.39
C SER A 412 -33.13 -61.87 -42.29
N GLY A 413 -32.62 -61.19 -43.33
CA GLY A 413 -32.38 -61.56 -44.73
C GLY A 413 -32.43 -60.37 -45.71
N THR A 414 -31.31 -60.03 -46.40
CA THR A 414 -31.15 -59.10 -47.58
C THR A 414 -31.53 -57.60 -47.36
N ASN A 415 -31.09 -56.55 -48.09
CA ASN A 415 -30.05 -56.20 -49.10
C ASN A 415 -29.97 -54.62 -49.12
N GLU A 416 -29.10 -53.82 -49.79
CA GLU A 416 -27.92 -53.93 -50.71
C GLU A 416 -27.06 -52.61 -50.59
N SER A 417 -25.80 -52.51 -51.04
CA SER A 417 -25.25 -51.95 -52.33
C SER A 417 -25.62 -50.49 -52.69
N THR A 418 -24.77 -49.62 -53.29
CA THR A 418 -23.49 -49.81 -54.04
C THR A 418 -22.54 -48.58 -53.94
N LYS A 419 -21.26 -48.70 -54.35
CA LYS A 419 -20.23 -47.63 -54.49
C LYS A 419 -19.58 -47.63 -55.90
N PRO A 420 -18.89 -46.55 -56.33
CA PRO A 420 -17.76 -46.58 -57.27
C PRO A 420 -16.47 -45.92 -56.70
N ASN A 421 -15.32 -45.90 -57.42
CA ASN A 421 -14.03 -45.49 -56.83
C ASN A 421 -12.92 -45.01 -57.81
N THR A 422 -12.59 -43.71 -57.82
CA THR A 422 -11.37 -43.10 -58.43
C THR A 422 -11.09 -41.72 -57.77
N GLN A 423 -9.88 -41.22 -57.44
CA GLN A 423 -8.46 -41.53 -57.77
C GLN A 423 -8.01 -41.04 -59.16
N SER A 424 -6.84 -40.40 -59.37
CA SER A 424 -5.69 -40.02 -58.49
C SER A 424 -5.70 -38.50 -58.13
N ASP A 425 -4.65 -37.64 -58.01
CA ASP A 425 -3.18 -37.69 -58.22
C ASP A 425 -2.42 -36.61 -57.36
N ALA A 426 -1.16 -36.24 -57.68
CA ALA A 426 -0.20 -35.53 -56.80
C ALA A 426 0.50 -34.27 -57.39
N THR A 427 1.07 -33.41 -56.52
CA THR A 427 2.43 -32.80 -56.62
C THR A 427 2.76 -31.84 -55.45
N LYS A 428 4.04 -31.40 -55.33
CA LYS A 428 4.61 -30.45 -54.35
C LYS A 428 5.65 -29.54 -55.07
N PRO A 429 6.25 -28.53 -54.39
CA PRO A 429 6.08 -27.09 -54.59
C PRO A 429 7.13 -26.43 -55.52
N PRO A 430 7.15 -25.09 -55.64
CA PRO A 430 8.35 -24.32 -55.97
C PRO A 430 8.79 -23.32 -54.87
N GLN A 431 9.91 -22.62 -55.12
CA GLN A 431 10.69 -21.80 -54.17
C GLN A 431 11.34 -20.60 -54.91
N GLY A 432 11.47 -19.44 -54.24
CA GLY A 432 12.21 -18.24 -54.70
C GLY A 432 12.06 -17.09 -53.68
N THR A 433 13.12 -16.47 -53.14
CA THR A 433 14.02 -15.41 -53.70
C THR A 433 13.32 -14.06 -53.93
N ASP A 434 13.85 -12.89 -53.50
CA ASP A 434 15.26 -12.56 -53.20
C ASP A 434 15.49 -11.31 -52.28
N ASN A 435 16.70 -11.18 -51.71
CA ASN A 435 17.44 -9.98 -51.18
C ASN A 435 16.72 -8.85 -50.38
N SER A 436 17.26 -8.25 -49.29
CA SER A 436 18.60 -7.61 -49.15
C SER A 436 18.90 -7.07 -47.72
N LYS A 437 20.15 -7.22 -47.22
CA LYS A 437 20.92 -6.39 -46.20
C LYS A 437 20.28 -6.01 -44.83
N THR A 438 21.00 -5.78 -43.72
CA THR A 438 22.46 -5.57 -43.39
C THR A 438 22.94 -6.38 -42.16
N THR A 439 24.26 -6.45 -41.96
CA THR A 439 24.98 -7.24 -40.93
C THR A 439 25.35 -6.43 -39.67
N PRO A 440 25.29 -7.01 -38.44
CA PRO A 440 25.97 -6.50 -37.24
C PRO A 440 27.36 -7.17 -37.03
N PRO A 441 28.37 -6.48 -36.44
CA PRO A 441 29.72 -7.02 -36.29
C PRO A 441 29.83 -8.08 -35.17
N ALA A 442 30.77 -9.02 -35.34
CA ALA A 442 31.03 -10.10 -34.39
C ALA A 442 32.01 -9.70 -33.26
N THR A 443 31.97 -10.47 -32.17
CA THR A 443 32.93 -10.39 -31.06
C THR A 443 34.34 -10.82 -31.48
N ASN A 444 35.35 -10.22 -30.86
CA ASN A 444 36.75 -10.64 -30.96
C ASN A 444 37.24 -11.12 -29.58
N HIS A 445 38.11 -12.13 -29.55
CA HIS A 445 38.42 -12.88 -28.33
C HIS A 445 39.93 -13.06 -28.14
N GLY A 446 40.43 -12.82 -26.94
CA GLY A 446 41.78 -13.19 -26.49
C GLY A 446 42.61 -12.04 -25.90
N THR A 447 43.62 -12.28 -25.05
CA THR A 447 43.91 -13.53 -24.30
C THR A 447 44.90 -13.22 -23.18
N LYS A 448 44.69 -13.79 -21.98
CA LYS A 448 45.67 -13.89 -20.88
C LYS A 448 46.11 -12.52 -20.26
N ASP A 449 46.77 -12.47 -19.09
CA ASP A 449 47.36 -13.56 -18.29
C ASP A 449 47.10 -13.49 -16.78
N THR A 450 47.60 -14.51 -16.07
CA THR A 450 47.37 -14.89 -14.66
C THR A 450 47.89 -13.92 -13.59
N GLY A 451 47.22 -13.91 -12.43
CA GLY A 451 47.76 -13.44 -11.14
C GLY A 451 46.91 -13.95 -9.97
N LYS A 452 47.51 -14.54 -8.93
CA LYS A 452 46.81 -15.20 -7.81
C LYS A 452 47.66 -15.14 -6.54
N ASP A 453 47.09 -14.62 -5.45
CA ASP A 453 47.27 -15.06 -4.05
C ASP A 453 46.55 -14.07 -3.07
N THR A 454 45.47 -14.50 -2.39
CA THR A 454 45.39 -14.99 -0.99
C THR A 454 45.49 -13.94 0.14
N THR A 455 44.32 -13.61 0.70
CA THR A 455 44.00 -13.47 2.15
C THR A 455 44.95 -12.71 3.10
N THR A 456 44.44 -11.63 3.70
CA THR A 456 44.59 -11.35 5.15
C THR A 456 43.49 -10.42 5.68
N HIS A 457 43.08 -10.61 6.94
CA HIS A 457 42.35 -9.59 7.72
C HIS A 457 43.35 -8.57 8.30
N PRO A 458 42.87 -7.39 8.74
CA PRO A 458 42.75 -7.20 10.20
C PRO A 458 41.40 -6.61 10.65
N ASN A 459 41.30 -6.31 11.95
CA ASN A 459 40.11 -5.83 12.67
C ASN A 459 40.49 -4.60 13.55
N THR A 460 39.51 -4.06 14.29
CA THR A 460 39.63 -3.22 15.50
C THR A 460 40.17 -1.78 15.40
N GLN A 461 39.22 -0.83 15.49
CA GLN A 461 39.07 0.21 16.54
C GLN A 461 40.20 1.17 16.99
N GLN A 462 39.74 2.40 17.29
CA GLN A 462 40.10 3.32 18.39
C GLN A 462 41.26 4.35 18.26
N GLY A 463 40.85 5.63 18.19
CA GLY A 463 41.28 6.67 19.15
C GLY A 463 42.38 7.66 18.73
N GLY A 464 42.21 8.95 19.08
CA GLY A 464 43.28 9.96 19.08
C GLY A 464 42.85 11.39 18.74
N ASN A 465 42.85 12.31 19.73
CA ASN A 465 42.61 13.74 19.53
C ASN A 465 43.83 14.46 18.89
N GLY A 466 43.62 15.59 18.19
CA GLY A 466 44.70 16.49 17.81
C GLY A 466 44.28 17.79 17.09
N ASN A 467 44.31 18.91 17.80
CA ASN A 467 44.24 20.30 17.29
C ASN A 467 45.04 21.18 18.29
N PRO A 468 45.90 22.14 17.88
CA PRO A 468 45.41 23.52 17.66
C PRO A 468 46.20 24.42 16.66
N VAL A 469 45.47 25.36 16.02
CA VAL A 469 45.74 26.83 15.86
C VAL A 469 47.15 27.37 15.50
N THR A 470 47.21 28.15 14.40
CA THR A 470 48.01 29.40 14.19
C THR A 470 47.42 30.20 12.99
N THR A 471 46.69 31.31 13.18
CA THR A 471 47.11 32.76 13.16
C THR A 471 47.43 33.42 11.80
N ASP A 472 46.46 34.17 11.23
CA ASP A 472 46.42 35.61 10.82
C ASP A 472 47.74 36.39 10.54
N PRO A 473 47.78 37.46 9.66
CA PRO A 473 46.83 38.62 9.70
C PRO A 473 46.58 39.54 8.45
N VAL A 474 45.54 40.42 8.57
CA VAL A 474 45.35 41.81 7.99
C VAL A 474 45.21 42.00 6.44
N LYS A 475 44.17 42.61 5.81
CA LYS A 475 43.43 43.94 5.85
C LYS A 475 44.19 45.12 5.19
N PRO A 476 43.60 46.26 4.70
CA PRO A 476 42.22 46.63 4.29
C PRO A 476 42.09 47.28 2.87
N GLY A 477 40.89 47.75 2.46
CA GLY A 477 40.72 48.75 1.38
C GLY A 477 39.26 49.09 1.01
N GLU A 478 38.89 50.38 1.04
CA GLU A 478 37.59 50.94 0.60
C GLU A 478 37.77 51.90 -0.60
N THR A 479 36.76 52.08 -1.47
CA THR A 479 36.18 53.39 -1.88
C THR A 479 35.21 53.32 -3.09
N THR A 480 34.28 54.26 -3.12
CA THR A 480 33.37 54.71 -4.22
C THR A 480 33.52 56.25 -4.35
N PRO A 481 32.83 57.04 -5.23
CA PRO A 481 31.78 56.76 -6.23
C PRO A 481 31.98 57.48 -7.62
N ALA A 482 30.88 57.69 -8.37
CA ALA A 482 30.64 58.61 -9.52
C ALA A 482 31.04 58.14 -10.95
N GLY A 483 30.33 58.55 -12.03
CA GLY A 483 29.05 59.29 -12.10
C GLY A 483 28.67 59.81 -13.52
N ALA A 484 27.38 60.17 -13.70
CA ALA A 484 26.71 60.73 -14.91
C ALA A 484 26.64 59.82 -16.17
N GLY A 485 25.62 59.90 -17.06
CA GLY A 485 24.37 60.69 -17.16
C GLY A 485 23.58 60.22 -18.40
N ALA A 486 22.54 60.87 -18.98
CA ALA A 486 21.56 61.88 -18.55
C ALA A 486 20.48 62.04 -19.67
N SER A 487 19.38 62.78 -19.41
CA SER A 487 18.17 62.99 -20.28
C SER A 487 17.17 61.82 -20.32
N GLY A 488 15.84 62.01 -20.36
CA GLY A 488 15.00 63.22 -20.45
C GLY A 488 14.07 63.18 -21.69
N GLY A 489 12.77 63.50 -21.63
CA GLY A 489 11.97 64.04 -20.51
C GLY A 489 10.44 63.97 -20.72
N THR A 490 9.68 64.75 -19.95
CA THR A 490 8.22 64.64 -19.76
C THR A 490 7.37 65.43 -20.76
N THR A 491 6.20 64.90 -21.19
CA THR A 491 4.95 65.69 -21.39
C THR A 491 3.69 64.83 -21.52
N ASN A 492 2.57 65.37 -21.04
CA ASN A 492 1.15 65.04 -21.31
C ASN A 492 0.43 66.43 -21.37
N PRO A 493 -0.86 66.62 -21.75
CA PRO A 493 -1.88 65.69 -22.27
C PRO A 493 -2.59 66.19 -23.55
N THR A 494 -3.61 65.46 -24.05
CA THR A 494 -4.98 66.01 -24.28
C THR A 494 -5.99 64.97 -24.80
N THR A 495 -7.26 65.32 -24.60
CA THR A 495 -8.54 64.73 -25.06
C THR A 495 -8.61 64.15 -26.48
N ASN A 496 -9.42 63.10 -26.66
CA ASN A 496 -10.62 63.18 -27.51
C ASN A 496 -11.65 62.06 -27.22
N ASN A 497 -12.91 62.35 -27.52
CA ASN A 497 -14.07 61.43 -27.48
C ASN A 497 -14.79 61.56 -28.83
N PRO A 498 -15.51 60.52 -29.31
CA PRO A 498 -16.92 60.78 -29.58
C PRO A 498 -17.89 59.64 -29.21
N SER A 499 -19.14 60.06 -28.98
CA SER A 499 -20.37 59.23 -28.99
C SER A 499 -20.64 58.62 -30.40
N SER A 500 -21.59 57.72 -30.66
CA SER A 500 -22.79 57.17 -29.97
C SER A 500 -23.04 55.74 -30.52
N THR A 501 -23.90 54.84 -30.03
CA THR A 501 -25.37 54.89 -29.86
C THR A 501 -25.85 53.73 -28.96
N THR A 502 -26.72 53.96 -27.98
CA THR A 502 -28.20 53.75 -28.04
C THR A 502 -28.67 52.29 -28.13
N GLY A 503 -29.30 51.80 -27.07
CA GLY A 503 -30.03 50.52 -27.04
C GLY A 503 -30.32 50.10 -25.59
N GLY A 504 -31.54 50.35 -25.09
CA GLY A 504 -31.85 50.09 -23.68
C GLY A 504 -33.34 49.87 -23.36
N SER A 505 -33.56 48.93 -22.44
CA SER A 505 -34.78 48.66 -21.66
C SER A 505 -34.32 47.84 -20.44
N ASN A 506 -34.53 48.28 -19.20
CA ASN A 506 -35.77 48.15 -18.39
C ASN A 506 -36.15 46.68 -18.10
N GLN A 507 -36.45 46.26 -16.87
CA GLN A 507 -36.49 46.94 -15.56
C GLN A 507 -36.27 45.86 -14.45
N GLN A 508 -35.44 46.11 -13.42
CA GLN A 508 -35.78 46.71 -12.12
C GLN A 508 -36.66 45.83 -11.20
N GLY A 509 -36.12 45.51 -10.01
CA GLY A 509 -36.82 44.77 -8.94
C GLY A 509 -36.03 44.80 -7.64
N GLN A 510 -36.16 45.86 -6.84
CA GLN A 510 -35.56 45.94 -5.50
C GLN A 510 -36.42 45.18 -4.48
N GLY A 511 -35.77 44.51 -3.52
CA GLY A 511 -36.41 43.91 -2.35
C GLY A 511 -35.46 43.93 -1.16
N THR A 512 -35.75 44.76 -0.15
CA THR A 512 -34.95 44.87 1.08
C THR A 512 -35.41 43.85 2.12
N GLY A 513 -34.47 43.13 2.74
CA GLY A 513 -34.76 42.25 3.88
C GLY A 513 -33.53 42.08 4.77
N SER A 514 -33.68 42.36 6.07
CA SER A 514 -32.63 42.19 7.09
C SER A 514 -33.23 41.49 8.29
N THR A 515 -32.71 40.32 8.65
CA THR A 515 -33.07 39.64 9.91
C THR A 515 -31.95 38.72 10.41
N SER A 516 -31.40 39.12 11.55
CA SER A 516 -30.80 38.33 12.64
C SER A 516 -30.69 36.79 12.55
N VAL A 517 -29.48 36.31 12.88
CA VAL A 517 -29.17 34.98 13.42
C VAL A 517 -29.88 34.73 14.77
N PRO A 518 -30.27 33.48 15.07
CA PRO A 518 -30.40 32.99 16.45
C PRO A 518 -29.37 31.89 16.76
N ASN A 519 -28.55 32.10 17.80
CA ASN A 519 -27.74 31.02 18.40
C ASN A 519 -28.65 30.10 19.26
N THR A 520 -28.31 28.81 19.33
CA THR A 520 -28.82 27.89 20.36
C THR A 520 -27.66 27.21 21.11
N PRO A 521 -27.73 27.06 22.45
CA PRO A 521 -26.66 26.48 23.26
C PRO A 521 -26.72 24.94 23.31
N PRO A 522 -25.61 24.26 23.67
CA PRO A 522 -25.59 22.81 23.86
C PRO A 522 -26.29 22.38 25.16
N PRO A 523 -26.94 21.20 25.21
CA PRO A 523 -27.36 20.57 26.45
C PRO A 523 -26.15 20.00 27.20
N ALA A 524 -26.18 20.03 28.53
CA ALA A 524 -25.10 19.57 29.38
C ALA A 524 -25.40 18.21 30.04
N GLY A 525 -24.36 17.37 30.15
CA GLY A 525 -24.12 16.46 31.29
C GLY A 525 -25.06 15.28 31.52
N SER A 526 -24.53 14.07 31.37
CA SER A 526 -24.93 12.92 32.21
C SER A 526 -23.71 12.04 32.48
N ASP A 527 -23.27 11.97 33.73
CA ASP A 527 -22.21 11.06 34.17
C ASP A 527 -22.63 9.59 34.10
N ALA A 528 -21.70 8.69 33.74
CA ALA A 528 -21.35 7.53 34.57
C ALA A 528 -20.29 6.64 33.90
N TYR A 529 -19.09 6.56 34.50
CA TYR A 529 -18.17 5.45 34.23
C TYR A 529 -18.70 4.15 34.84
N LYS A 530 -18.74 3.06 34.05
CA LYS A 530 -18.28 1.70 34.43
C LYS A 530 -18.53 0.66 33.33
N ASN A 531 -17.44 0.09 32.79
CA ASN A 531 -17.16 -1.34 33.00
C ASN A 531 -15.70 -1.67 32.60
N ALA A 532 -15.12 -2.67 33.27
CA ALA A 532 -13.80 -3.21 32.98
C ALA A 532 -13.88 -4.26 31.84
N PRO A 533 -12.78 -4.59 31.14
CA PRO A 533 -12.83 -5.41 29.94
C PRO A 533 -13.18 -6.87 30.24
N ALA A 534 -14.11 -7.43 29.47
CA ALA A 534 -14.41 -8.85 29.46
C ALA A 534 -13.45 -9.58 28.51
N ALA A 535 -12.51 -10.34 29.06
CA ALA A 535 -11.77 -11.34 28.29
C ALA A 535 -12.65 -12.59 28.09
N ASN A 536 -12.76 -13.07 26.85
CA ASN A 536 -13.14 -14.43 26.45
C ASN A 536 -12.52 -14.61 25.05
N ASP A 537 -11.43 -15.35 24.90
CA ASP A 537 -11.25 -16.82 25.02
C ASP A 537 -11.63 -17.56 23.72
N ALA A 538 -10.83 -18.59 23.40
CA ALA A 538 -10.67 -19.08 22.04
C ALA A 538 -11.66 -20.20 21.68
N SER A 539 -12.28 -20.08 20.50
CA SER A 539 -13.05 -21.17 19.91
C SER A 539 -12.10 -22.28 19.40
N LYS A 540 -12.39 -23.51 19.82
CA LYS A 540 -11.56 -24.69 19.58
C LYS A 540 -11.63 -25.15 18.13
N ASN A 541 -10.52 -25.64 17.59
CA ASN A 541 -10.56 -26.63 16.50
C ASN A 541 -9.33 -27.56 16.55
N THR A 542 -9.58 -28.85 16.81
CA THR A 542 -8.55 -29.91 16.84
C THR A 542 -8.82 -30.94 15.75
N PRO A 543 -7.88 -31.20 14.83
CA PRO A 543 -7.81 -32.47 14.10
C PRO A 543 -7.18 -33.56 14.99
N ALA A 544 -7.58 -34.81 14.81
CA ALA A 544 -7.08 -35.95 15.59
C ALA A 544 -6.03 -36.77 14.82
N SER A 545 -5.05 -37.32 15.55
CA SER A 545 -4.23 -38.47 15.13
C SER A 545 -3.65 -39.18 16.36
N SER A 546 -3.26 -40.45 16.20
CA SER A 546 -2.61 -41.31 17.21
C SER A 546 -1.11 -40.95 17.40
N SER A 547 -0.34 -41.48 18.36
CA SER A 547 -0.42 -42.77 19.08
C SER A 547 0.44 -42.84 20.37
N ASP A 548 0.04 -43.78 21.25
CA ASP A 548 0.88 -44.62 22.16
C ASP A 548 1.49 -44.16 23.51
N ALA A 549 1.50 -45.16 24.41
CA ALA A 549 2.39 -45.46 25.53
C ALA A 549 2.33 -44.72 26.90
N SER A 550 1.92 -45.50 27.94
CA SER A 550 2.48 -45.55 29.33
C SER A 550 2.45 -44.32 30.26
N THR A 551 2.16 -44.40 31.57
CA THR A 551 1.70 -45.51 32.46
C THR A 551 1.12 -44.95 33.77
N LYS A 552 0.20 -45.70 34.42
CA LYS A 552 -0.08 -45.76 35.88
C LYS A 552 0.14 -44.52 36.78
N ASN A 553 -0.93 -43.99 37.39
CA ASN A 553 -1.33 -44.37 38.76
C ASN A 553 -2.66 -43.71 39.21
N THR A 554 -3.26 -44.24 40.29
CA THR A 554 -4.62 -43.96 40.78
C THR A 554 -4.71 -44.36 42.27
N PRO A 555 -5.71 -43.92 43.06
CA PRO A 555 -6.22 -42.56 43.36
C PRO A 555 -6.04 -42.19 44.86
N ALA A 556 -6.61 -41.07 45.34
CA ALA A 556 -7.68 -41.04 46.39
C ALA A 556 -7.89 -39.68 47.10
N THR A 557 -9.13 -39.49 47.56
CA THR A 557 -9.72 -38.65 48.63
C THR A 557 -8.81 -37.97 49.68
N GLY A 558 -9.20 -36.87 50.36
CA GLY A 558 -10.47 -36.11 50.35
C GLY A 558 -10.78 -35.49 51.74
N ASP A 559 -11.58 -34.41 51.79
CA ASP A 559 -12.13 -33.70 52.98
C ASP A 559 -11.15 -33.15 54.05
N ALA A 560 -11.52 -32.32 55.04
CA ALA A 560 -12.40 -31.12 55.13
C ALA A 560 -12.32 -30.53 56.57
N THR A 561 -12.93 -29.34 56.82
CA THR A 561 -13.15 -28.69 58.16
C THR A 561 -11.90 -28.07 58.85
N THR A 562 -11.94 -27.06 59.74
CA THR A 562 -13.06 -26.37 60.46
C THR A 562 -12.81 -24.85 60.72
N LYS A 563 -13.86 -24.12 61.13
CA LYS A 563 -14.03 -22.70 61.59
C LYS A 563 -13.58 -22.45 63.07
N PRO A 564 -13.84 -21.29 63.76
CA PRO A 564 -13.78 -19.83 63.42
C PRO A 564 -13.24 -18.89 64.57
N ASN A 565 -13.06 -17.56 64.33
CA ASN A 565 -13.56 -16.38 65.14
C ASN A 565 -12.76 -15.05 65.00
N THR A 566 -13.32 -13.96 65.56
CA THR A 566 -13.05 -12.50 65.38
C THR A 566 -13.03 -11.74 66.74
N PRO A 567 -13.14 -10.39 66.88
CA PRO A 567 -12.52 -9.20 66.21
C PRO A 567 -11.88 -8.15 67.19
N VAL A 568 -11.26 -7.06 66.69
CA VAL A 568 -10.98 -5.77 67.42
C VAL A 568 -11.24 -4.56 66.48
N THR A 569 -11.21 -3.31 66.98
CA THR A 569 -12.01 -2.14 66.53
C THR A 569 -11.31 -0.93 65.86
N THR A 570 -12.16 -0.12 65.22
CA THR A 570 -12.13 1.20 64.54
C THR A 570 -11.91 2.46 65.46
N PRO A 571 -11.98 3.77 65.03
CA PRO A 571 -12.08 4.43 63.70
C PRO A 571 -11.09 5.67 63.46
N PRO A 572 -11.45 6.95 63.07
CA PRO A 572 -10.80 7.59 61.88
C PRO A 572 -10.40 9.11 61.97
N ALA A 573 -9.82 9.68 60.89
CA ALA A 573 -9.83 11.14 60.57
C ALA A 573 -9.40 11.42 59.10
N SER A 574 -9.64 12.66 58.60
CA SER A 574 -9.32 13.11 57.23
C SER A 574 -8.33 14.33 57.23
N PRO A 575 -8.11 15.17 56.17
CA PRO A 575 -6.74 15.57 55.79
C PRO A 575 -6.35 17.04 56.03
N THR A 576 -5.05 17.35 55.94
CA THR A 576 -4.51 18.74 55.91
C THR A 576 -3.23 18.87 55.07
N ALA A 577 -2.88 20.10 54.69
CA ALA A 577 -1.77 20.49 53.81
C ALA A 577 -0.43 20.76 54.58
N PRO A 578 0.71 21.00 53.90
CA PRO A 578 2.04 20.87 54.50
C PRO A 578 2.66 22.16 55.08
N SER A 579 3.69 21.96 55.92
CA SER A 579 4.70 22.94 56.36
C SER A 579 6.05 22.20 56.56
N GLY A 580 7.23 22.84 56.62
CA GLY A 580 7.57 24.24 56.34
C GLY A 580 8.83 24.70 57.10
N GLY A 581 9.91 25.06 56.38
CA GLY A 581 11.13 25.67 56.93
C GLY A 581 12.43 25.16 56.30
N SER A 582 13.53 25.95 56.21
CA SER A 582 13.69 27.39 56.50
C SER A 582 14.99 27.95 55.86
N THR A 583 15.18 29.29 55.92
CA THR A 583 16.33 30.10 55.41
C THR A 583 16.52 30.15 53.88
N THR A 584 16.90 31.25 53.21
CA THR A 584 16.94 32.74 53.43
C THR A 584 17.11 33.41 52.04
N GLY A 585 16.86 34.69 51.76
CA GLY A 585 16.39 35.85 52.54
C GLY A 585 16.71 37.18 51.80
N ALA A 586 16.11 38.31 52.20
CA ALA A 586 16.19 39.67 51.56
C ALA A 586 15.52 39.78 50.16
N SER A 587 14.98 40.92 49.69
CA SER A 587 14.53 42.18 50.33
C SER A 587 13.76 43.07 49.33
N THR A 588 12.68 43.76 49.77
CA THR A 588 12.04 44.98 49.15
C THR A 588 11.47 44.85 47.72
N GLU A 589 10.45 45.58 47.24
CA GLU A 589 9.71 46.79 47.69
C GLU A 589 8.16 46.67 47.60
N THR A 590 7.45 47.68 48.13
CA THR A 590 6.02 48.03 47.93
C THR A 590 5.68 48.37 46.45
N THR A 591 4.43 48.39 45.95
CA THR A 591 3.25 49.12 46.45
C THR A 591 1.93 48.58 45.84
N THR A 592 0.76 48.91 46.41
CA THR A 592 -0.59 48.52 45.96
C THR A 592 -1.39 49.68 45.32
N VAL A 593 -2.64 49.37 44.89
CA VAL A 593 -3.79 50.25 44.52
C VAL A 593 -4.14 50.28 43.01
N PRO A 594 -5.45 50.24 42.60
CA PRO A 594 -5.86 49.70 41.29
C PRO A 594 -6.82 50.64 40.49
N VAL A 595 -7.76 50.05 39.72
CA VAL A 595 -8.82 50.68 38.88
C VAL A 595 -8.25 51.13 37.51
N LYS A 596 -8.87 50.82 36.36
CA LYS A 596 -10.29 50.55 36.08
C LYS A 596 -10.52 49.37 35.14
#